data_AF-A0A067Q851-F1
#
_entry.id   AF-A0A067Q851-F1
#
_cell.length_a   1.000
_cell.length_b   1.000
_cell.length_c   1.000
_cell.angle_alpha   90.00
_cell.angle_beta   90.00
_cell.angle_gamma   90.00
#
_symmetry.space_group_name_H-M   'P 1'
#
loop_
_entity.id
_entity.type
_entity.pdbx_description
1 polymer ?
#
loop_
_entity_poly.entity_id
_entity_poly.type
_entity_poly.pdbx_seq_one_letter_code
_entity_poly.pdbx_strand_id
1 'polypeptide(L)'
;PINLPKLTTLRITSLNNPTVRQVCAWKLPTLTRLIVHKPPIGNHSLLDILHVHGGSLERVEFGPELDFFTSDHITPSLAICPRLRELSYHIFFVQAFDTPFNIVHRSLQCIQLHVRLNQMFNGRRGFIWPHIENHFSVFSGPCLPVLARVVLHGESWKVILQDPRFLPIHKQIRDRG
;
A
#
# COMPACT_ATOMS: atom_id res chain seq x y z
N PRO A 1 25.45 -4.87 -15.82
CA PRO A 1 24.73 -4.44 -14.60
C PRO A 1 24.83 -2.92 -14.38
N ILE A 2 23.68 -2.24 -14.28
CA ILE A 2 23.61 -0.79 -14.02
C ILE A 2 23.85 -0.54 -12.53
N ASN A 3 24.68 0.46 -12.19
CA ASN A 3 24.93 0.90 -10.82
C ASN A 3 24.45 2.34 -10.65
N LEU A 4 23.50 2.58 -9.74
CA LEU A 4 22.93 3.90 -9.48
C LEU A 4 23.05 4.21 -7.98
N PRO A 5 24.26 4.56 -7.48
CA PRO A 5 24.55 4.66 -6.05
C PRO A 5 23.93 5.86 -5.35
N LYS A 6 23.28 6.76 -6.09
CA LYS A 6 22.58 7.95 -5.57
C LYS A 6 21.06 7.90 -5.80
N LEU A 7 20.55 6.85 -6.44
CA LEU A 7 19.12 6.73 -6.71
C LEU A 7 18.40 6.41 -5.40
N THR A 8 17.54 7.32 -4.94
CA THR A 8 16.75 7.15 -3.72
C THR A 8 15.30 6.76 -4.00
N THR A 9 14.79 7.11 -5.18
CA THR A 9 13.42 6.84 -5.61
C THR A 9 13.43 6.12 -6.94
N LEU A 10 12.78 4.96 -7.00
CA LEU A 10 12.50 4.23 -8.22
C LEU A 10 11.00 4.30 -8.49
N ARG A 11 10.63 4.93 -9.60
CA ARG A 11 9.26 4.95 -10.10
C ARG A 11 9.15 4.05 -11.32
N ILE A 12 8.22 3.12 -11.29
CA ILE A 12 7.96 2.18 -12.37
C ILE A 12 6.51 2.39 -12.83
N THR A 13 6.36 2.81 -14.09
CA THR A 13 5.04 3.10 -14.67
C THR A 13 4.28 1.83 -15.04
N SER A 14 4.99 0.80 -15.52
CA SER A 14 4.41 -0.49 -15.90
C SER A 14 5.43 -1.57 -15.66
N LEU A 15 5.05 -2.62 -14.92
CA LEU A 15 5.87 -3.79 -14.69
C LEU A 15 5.55 -4.87 -15.72
N ASN A 16 6.57 -5.35 -16.41
CA ASN A 16 6.55 -6.58 -17.18
C ASN A 16 7.78 -7.42 -16.79
N ASN A 17 7.78 -8.70 -17.16
CA ASN A 17 8.84 -9.63 -16.77
C ASN A 17 10.26 -9.16 -17.18
N PRO A 18 10.48 -8.62 -18.40
CA PRO A 18 11.77 -8.02 -18.75
C PRO A 18 12.20 -6.87 -17.84
N THR A 19 11.31 -5.91 -17.54
CA THR A 19 11.59 -4.77 -16.66
C THR A 19 11.93 -5.24 -15.25
N VAL A 20 11.22 -6.23 -14.73
CA VAL A 20 11.46 -6.81 -13.40
C VAL A 20 12.86 -7.41 -13.32
N ARG A 21 13.22 -8.28 -14.28
CA ARG A 21 14.56 -8.87 -14.35
C ARG A 21 15.65 -7.80 -14.43
N GLN A 22 15.41 -6.74 -15.21
CA GLN A 22 16.34 -5.64 -15.34
C GLN A 22 16.52 -4.88 -14.02
N VAL A 23 15.43 -4.52 -13.34
CA VAL A 23 15.46 -3.83 -12.03
C VAL A 23 16.13 -4.68 -10.95
N CYS A 24 15.86 -6.00 -10.92
CA CYS A 24 16.51 -6.93 -9.99
C CYS A 24 18.02 -7.04 -10.22
N ALA A 25 18.50 -6.81 -11.45
CA ALA A 25 19.93 -6.84 -11.77
C ALA A 25 20.67 -5.50 -11.49
N TRP A 26 19.95 -4.45 -11.08
CA TRP A 26 20.55 -3.15 -10.77
C TRP A 26 21.11 -3.12 -9.35
N LYS A 27 22.22 -2.38 -9.17
CA LYS A 27 22.74 -2.06 -7.84
C LYS A 27 22.18 -0.70 -7.41
N LEU A 28 21.26 -0.71 -6.46
CA LEU A 28 20.53 0.47 -5.98
C LEU A 28 20.71 0.66 -4.45
N PRO A 29 21.94 0.82 -3.94
CA PRO A 29 22.23 0.74 -2.50
C PRO A 29 21.55 1.82 -1.65
N THR A 30 21.13 2.94 -2.26
CA THR A 30 20.46 4.06 -1.59
C THR A 30 18.95 4.10 -1.81
N LEU A 31 18.36 3.06 -2.44
CA LEU A 31 16.95 3.04 -2.76
C LEU A 31 16.11 2.95 -1.50
N THR A 32 15.30 3.96 -1.24
CA THR A 32 14.42 4.05 -0.06
C THR A 32 12.95 4.18 -0.44
N ARG A 33 12.63 4.57 -1.68
CA ARG A 33 11.25 4.73 -2.15
C ARG A 33 10.99 3.97 -3.44
N LEU A 34 9.95 3.15 -3.44
CA LEU A 34 9.43 2.45 -4.61
C LEU A 34 8.02 2.96 -4.92
N ILE A 35 7.78 3.36 -6.18
CA ILE A 35 6.46 3.77 -6.67
C ILE A 35 6.09 2.87 -7.85
N VAL A 36 4.99 2.15 -7.75
CA VAL A 36 4.52 1.23 -8.79
C VAL A 36 3.14 1.69 -9.26
N HIS A 37 3.03 2.12 -10.52
CA HIS A 37 1.75 2.62 -11.06
C HIS A 37 0.84 1.48 -11.51
N LYS A 38 1.42 0.45 -12.12
CA LYS A 38 0.72 -0.73 -12.60
C LYS A 38 1.50 -1.98 -12.20
N PRO A 39 0.88 -2.91 -11.45
CA PRO A 39 1.52 -4.16 -11.11
C PRO A 39 1.63 -5.01 -12.39
N PRO A 40 2.53 -5.99 -12.39
CA PRO A 40 2.62 -6.93 -13.50
C PRO A 40 1.37 -7.83 -13.52
N ILE A 41 1.05 -8.34 -14.70
CA ILE A 41 -0.01 -9.34 -14.84
C ILE A 41 0.52 -10.66 -14.24
N GLY A 42 -0.03 -11.05 -13.09
CA GLY A 42 0.36 -12.24 -12.33
C GLY A 42 1.16 -11.95 -11.05
N ASN A 43 1.20 -12.90 -10.12
CA ASN A 43 1.54 -12.65 -8.71
C ASN A 43 3.03 -12.47 -8.39
N HIS A 44 3.96 -12.73 -9.31
CA HIS A 44 5.38 -12.93 -8.94
C HIS A 44 6.29 -11.71 -9.14
N SER A 45 6.01 -10.81 -10.07
CA SER A 45 7.05 -9.88 -10.54
C SER A 45 7.29 -8.66 -9.66
N LEU A 46 6.30 -8.21 -8.87
CA LEU A 46 6.57 -7.19 -7.84
C LEU A 46 7.33 -7.80 -6.65
N LEU A 47 7.02 -9.05 -6.30
CA LEU A 47 7.68 -9.75 -5.20
C LEU A 47 9.17 -9.88 -5.44
N ASP A 48 9.60 -10.17 -6.67
CA ASP A 48 11.03 -10.26 -7.01
C ASP A 48 11.78 -8.96 -6.71
N ILE A 49 11.18 -7.81 -7.05
CA ILE A 49 11.77 -6.49 -6.77
C ILE A 49 11.84 -6.26 -5.26
N LEU A 50 10.79 -6.61 -4.53
CA LEU A 50 10.76 -6.48 -3.06
C LEU A 50 11.81 -7.39 -2.41
N HIS A 51 12.00 -8.63 -2.86
CA HIS A 51 13.01 -9.52 -2.28
C HIS A 51 14.44 -8.99 -2.49
N VAL A 52 14.72 -8.36 -3.63
CA VAL A 52 16.06 -7.82 -3.92
C VAL A 52 16.32 -6.51 -3.19
N HIS A 53 15.34 -5.60 -3.14
CA HIS A 53 15.56 -4.22 -2.68
C HIS A 53 14.82 -3.85 -1.38
N GLY A 54 13.91 -4.71 -0.90
CA GLY A 54 13.00 -4.41 0.21
C GLY A 54 13.69 -4.12 1.54
N GLY A 55 14.89 -4.66 1.76
CA GLY A 55 15.68 -4.40 2.95
C GLY A 55 16.05 -2.93 3.17
N SER A 56 16.07 -2.10 2.13
CA SER A 56 16.35 -0.66 2.22
C SER A 56 15.12 0.23 2.01
N LEU A 57 13.97 -0.34 1.64
CA LEU A 57 12.76 0.43 1.36
C LEU A 57 12.13 0.98 2.65
N GLU A 58 11.93 2.30 2.65
CA GLU A 58 11.23 3.03 3.71
C GLU A 58 9.85 3.52 3.25
N ARG A 59 9.62 3.60 1.93
CA ARG A 59 8.35 4.04 1.35
C ARG A 59 7.95 3.18 0.15
N VAL A 60 6.69 2.74 0.14
CA VAL A 60 6.08 2.03 -1.00
C VAL A 60 4.78 2.73 -1.39
N GLU A 61 4.58 2.94 -2.68
CA GLU A 61 3.39 3.58 -3.25
C GLU A 61 2.78 2.74 -4.37
N PHE A 62 1.48 2.47 -4.28
CA PHE A 62 0.70 1.79 -5.32
C PHE A 62 -0.25 2.76 -6.03
N GLY A 63 -0.17 2.77 -7.36
CA GLY A 63 -1.02 3.59 -8.22
C GLY A 63 -2.47 3.11 -8.30
N PRO A 64 -3.34 3.90 -8.98
CA PRO A 64 -4.75 3.58 -9.17
C PRO A 64 -4.99 2.60 -10.33
N GLU A 65 -4.45 1.39 -10.22
CA GLU A 65 -4.65 0.33 -11.22
C GLU A 65 -5.49 -0.81 -10.64
N LEU A 66 -6.45 -1.31 -11.42
CA LEU A 66 -7.41 -2.32 -10.94
C LEU A 66 -6.74 -3.65 -10.58
N ASP A 67 -5.60 -3.95 -11.19
CA ASP A 67 -4.83 -5.16 -10.90
C ASP A 67 -4.33 -5.19 -9.44
N PHE A 68 -4.17 -4.04 -8.78
CA PHE A 68 -3.87 -4.02 -7.33
C PHE A 68 -5.05 -4.49 -6.46
N PHE A 69 -6.27 -4.55 -7.01
CA PHE A 69 -7.46 -5.03 -6.32
C PHE A 69 -7.64 -6.54 -6.46
N THR A 70 -7.01 -7.16 -7.47
CA THR A 70 -7.17 -8.60 -7.73
C THR A 70 -6.17 -9.46 -6.96
N SER A 71 -5.12 -8.86 -6.41
CA SER A 71 -4.04 -9.56 -5.70
C SER A 71 -3.56 -8.76 -4.49
N ASP A 72 -3.15 -9.46 -3.43
CA ASP A 72 -2.60 -8.83 -2.24
C ASP A 72 -1.12 -8.43 -2.44
N HIS A 73 -0.88 -7.13 -2.59
CA HIS A 73 0.45 -6.55 -2.68
C HIS A 73 0.89 -5.87 -1.38
N ILE A 74 -0.01 -5.68 -0.41
CA ILE A 74 0.33 -5.02 0.85
C ILE A 74 1.00 -6.04 1.78
N THR A 75 0.42 -7.22 1.98
CA THR A 75 0.99 -8.22 2.89
C THR A 75 2.44 -8.56 2.56
N PRO A 76 2.81 -8.84 1.29
CA PRO A 76 4.21 -9.11 0.96
C PRO A 76 5.11 -7.89 1.15
N SER A 77 4.61 -6.68 0.90
CA SER A 77 5.38 -5.46 1.14
C SER A 77 5.71 -5.29 2.61
N LEU A 78 4.74 -5.57 3.51
CA LEU A 78 4.98 -5.59 4.95
C LEU A 78 5.94 -6.72 5.34
N ALA A 79 5.77 -7.93 4.80
CA ALA A 79 6.62 -9.06 5.17
C ALA A 79 8.10 -8.87 4.75
N ILE A 80 8.34 -8.27 3.58
CA ILE A 80 9.66 -8.22 2.95
C ILE A 80 10.41 -6.91 3.24
N CYS A 81 9.71 -5.82 3.59
CA CYS A 81 10.31 -4.50 3.79
C CYS A 81 10.36 -4.12 5.29
N PRO A 82 11.30 -4.66 6.11
CA PRO A 82 11.31 -4.45 7.55
C PRO A 82 11.55 -3.00 8.00
N ARG A 83 11.96 -2.13 7.07
CA ARG A 83 12.19 -0.70 7.29
C ARG A 83 11.06 0.17 6.75
N LEU A 84 9.96 -0.41 6.25
CA LEU A 84 8.88 0.36 5.65
C LEU A 84 8.23 1.27 6.70
N ARG A 85 8.29 2.58 6.49
CA ARG A 85 7.74 3.61 7.39
C ARG A 85 6.46 4.21 6.86
N GLU A 86 6.34 4.29 5.54
CA GLU A 86 5.17 4.87 4.88
C GLU A 86 4.67 3.96 3.75
N LEU A 87 3.37 3.67 3.76
CA LEU A 87 2.68 2.96 2.70
C LEU A 87 1.61 3.87 2.12
N SER A 88 1.61 4.06 0.80
CA SER A 88 0.64 4.89 0.10
C SER A 88 -0.11 4.11 -0.97
N TYR A 89 -1.42 4.24 -1.03
CA TYR A 89 -2.22 3.63 -2.09
C TYR A 89 -3.60 4.26 -2.23
N HIS A 90 -4.28 3.92 -3.32
CA HIS A 90 -5.68 4.29 -3.52
C HIS A 90 -6.59 3.25 -2.86
N ILE A 91 -7.36 3.66 -1.85
CA ILE A 91 -8.11 2.72 -1.00
C ILE A 91 -9.05 1.81 -1.80
N PHE A 92 -9.71 2.33 -2.84
CA PHE A 92 -10.63 1.53 -3.65
C PHE A 92 -9.93 0.66 -4.70
N PHE A 93 -8.62 0.78 -4.89
CA PHE A 93 -7.86 -0.01 -5.87
C PHE A 93 -7.07 -1.14 -5.21
N VAL A 94 -7.17 -1.32 -3.90
CA VAL A 94 -6.48 -2.37 -3.16
C VAL A 94 -7.49 -3.05 -2.26
N GLN A 95 -7.42 -4.37 -2.11
CA GLN A 95 -8.19 -5.06 -1.07
C GLN A 95 -7.59 -4.77 0.30
N ALA A 96 -8.42 -4.72 1.34
CA ALA A 96 -7.84 -4.77 2.68
C ALA A 96 -7.13 -6.10 2.83
N PHE A 97 -5.88 -6.04 3.27
CA PHE A 97 -5.05 -7.20 3.41
C PHE A 97 -5.47 -7.93 4.68
N ASP A 98 -5.78 -9.22 4.54
CA ASP A 98 -5.92 -10.09 5.69
C ASP A 98 -4.49 -10.41 6.13
N THR A 99 -3.95 -9.67 7.09
CA THR A 99 -2.67 -10.06 7.66
C THR A 99 -2.86 -11.45 8.23
N PRO A 100 -2.18 -12.50 7.72
CA PRO A 100 -2.13 -13.75 8.46
C PRO A 100 -1.65 -13.39 9.86
N PHE A 101 -2.26 -14.01 10.89
CA PHE A 101 -2.14 -13.70 12.33
C PHE A 101 -0.70 -13.54 12.88
N ASN A 102 0.32 -13.72 12.03
CA ASN A 102 1.72 -13.87 12.31
C ASN A 102 2.53 -12.62 11.92
N ILE A 103 2.00 -11.70 11.10
CA ILE A 103 2.77 -10.53 10.62
C ILE A 103 2.54 -9.33 11.53
N VAL A 104 3.57 -8.97 12.29
CA VAL A 104 3.63 -7.73 13.08
C VAL A 104 4.70 -6.81 12.50
N HIS A 105 4.28 -5.71 11.90
CA HIS A 105 5.15 -4.75 11.24
C HIS A 105 5.54 -3.60 12.17
N ARG A 106 6.79 -3.59 12.64
CA ARG A 106 7.25 -2.70 13.73
C ARG A 106 7.83 -1.35 13.28
N SER A 107 7.84 -1.04 11.99
CA SER A 107 8.34 0.24 11.50
C SER A 107 7.30 1.10 10.77
N LEU A 108 6.12 0.56 10.45
CA LEU A 108 5.14 1.28 9.63
C LEU A 108 4.42 2.32 10.47
N GLN A 109 4.76 3.58 10.27
CA GLN A 109 4.30 4.72 11.07
C GLN A 109 3.16 5.48 10.39
N CYS A 110 3.04 5.38 9.06
CA CYS A 110 2.12 6.18 8.27
C CYS A 110 1.48 5.36 7.15
N ILE A 111 0.15 5.45 7.04
CA ILE A 111 -0.58 5.00 5.87
C ILE A 111 -1.18 6.23 5.18
N GLN A 112 -0.99 6.33 3.87
CA GLN A 112 -1.53 7.41 3.06
C GLN A 112 -2.59 6.84 2.12
N LEU A 113 -3.84 7.28 2.28
CA LEU A 113 -4.97 6.79 1.51
C LEU A 113 -5.46 7.84 0.53
N HIS A 114 -5.31 7.54 -0.76
CA HIS A 114 -5.89 8.34 -1.83
C HIS A 114 -7.32 7.88 -2.10
N VAL A 115 -8.24 8.84 -2.19
CA VAL A 115 -9.62 8.58 -2.60
C VAL A 115 -9.77 8.72 -4.11
N ARG A 116 -10.13 7.62 -4.76
CA ARG A 116 -10.60 7.60 -6.16
C ARG A 116 -11.44 6.35 -6.33
N LEU A 117 -12.72 6.50 -6.66
CA LEU A 117 -13.56 5.35 -6.95
C LEU A 117 -13.10 4.68 -8.25
N ASN A 118 -13.01 3.35 -8.23
CA ASN A 118 -12.81 2.56 -9.43
C ASN A 118 -14.17 2.07 -9.99
N GLN A 119 -14.14 1.41 -11.15
CA GLN A 119 -15.36 0.91 -11.81
C GLN A 119 -16.09 -0.19 -11.01
N MET A 120 -15.40 -0.95 -10.15
CA MET A 120 -16.00 -1.99 -9.30
C MET A 120 -16.96 -1.41 -8.26
N PHE A 121 -16.72 -0.18 -7.80
CA PHE A 121 -17.59 0.50 -6.83
C PHE A 121 -18.68 1.35 -7.50
N ASN A 122 -18.66 1.50 -8.83
CA ASN A 122 -19.64 2.31 -9.54
C ASN A 122 -21.04 1.66 -9.45
N GLY A 123 -22.03 2.41 -8.98
CA GLY A 123 -23.40 1.91 -8.73
C GLY A 123 -23.52 0.94 -7.54
N ARG A 124 -22.42 0.55 -6.89
CA ARG A 124 -22.36 -0.45 -5.82
C ARG A 124 -22.19 0.18 -4.44
N ARG A 125 -23.08 1.10 -4.09
CA ARG A 125 -23.00 1.87 -2.82
C ARG A 125 -22.93 1.00 -1.56
N GLY A 126 -23.55 -0.18 -1.59
CA GLY A 126 -23.53 -1.14 -0.47
C GLY A 126 -22.15 -1.71 -0.15
N PHE A 127 -21.19 -1.65 -1.08
CA PHE A 127 -19.84 -2.22 -0.90
C PHE A 127 -18.80 -1.20 -0.42
N ILE A 128 -19.10 0.10 -0.51
CA ILE A 128 -18.15 1.16 -0.16
C ILE A 128 -17.80 1.12 1.33
N TRP A 129 -18.81 1.04 2.19
CA TRP A 129 -18.61 1.08 3.65
C TRP A 129 -17.93 -0.15 4.21
N PRO A 130 -18.39 -1.38 3.87
CA PRO A 130 -17.66 -2.58 4.27
C PRO A 130 -16.19 -2.56 3.81
N HIS A 131 -15.90 -2.02 2.63
CA HIS A 131 -14.54 -1.90 2.13
C HIS A 131 -13.68 -0.94 2.95
N ILE A 132 -14.21 0.25 3.27
CA ILE A 132 -13.53 1.24 4.11
C ILE A 132 -13.32 0.66 5.52
N GLU A 133 -14.36 0.11 6.13
CA GLU A 133 -14.33 -0.52 7.45
C GLU A 133 -13.26 -1.63 7.52
N ASN A 134 -13.16 -2.46 6.48
CA ASN A 134 -12.18 -3.54 6.43
C ASN A 134 -10.73 -3.02 6.40
N HIS A 135 -10.45 -1.92 5.70
CA HIS A 135 -9.11 -1.32 5.75
C HIS A 135 -8.79 -0.77 7.15
N PHE A 136 -9.72 -0.04 7.74
CA PHE A 136 -9.49 0.61 9.03
C PHE A 136 -9.48 -0.38 10.21
N SER A 137 -10.15 -1.52 10.10
CA SER A 137 -10.07 -2.60 11.09
C SER A 137 -8.63 -3.13 11.17
N VAL A 138 -7.97 -3.33 10.01
CA VAL A 138 -6.57 -3.74 9.93
C VAL A 138 -5.65 -2.67 10.51
N PHE A 139 -5.90 -1.39 10.21
CA PHE A 139 -5.14 -0.28 10.78
C PHE A 139 -5.35 -0.08 12.26
N SER A 140 -6.36 -0.72 12.85
CA SER A 140 -6.63 -0.70 14.29
C SER A 140 -6.18 -2.00 14.97
N GLY A 141 -5.82 -3.01 14.19
CA GLY A 141 -5.40 -4.33 14.65
C GLY A 141 -3.96 -4.40 15.18
N PRO A 142 -3.58 -5.51 15.83
CA PRO A 142 -2.27 -5.67 16.49
C PRO A 142 -1.08 -5.69 15.52
N CYS A 143 -1.32 -5.88 14.23
CA CYS A 143 -0.27 -6.07 13.22
C CYS A 143 0.57 -4.82 12.95
N LEU A 144 0.06 -3.62 13.28
CA LEU A 144 0.74 -2.34 13.00
C LEU A 144 0.96 -1.53 14.29
N PRO A 145 1.70 -2.05 15.28
CA PRO A 145 1.73 -1.51 16.65
C PRO A 145 2.28 -0.08 16.75
N VAL A 146 3.04 0.38 15.75
CA VAL A 146 3.67 1.71 15.71
C VAL A 146 3.01 2.66 14.70
N LEU A 147 1.86 2.27 14.14
CA LEU A 147 1.11 3.14 13.23
C LEU A 147 0.61 4.35 14.00
N ALA A 148 1.09 5.53 13.62
CA ALA A 148 0.81 6.79 14.33
C ALA A 148 -0.11 7.73 13.53
N ARG A 149 -0.23 7.53 12.21
CA ARG A 149 -1.05 8.40 11.36
C ARG A 149 -1.63 7.70 10.14
N VAL A 150 -2.88 8.02 9.85
CA VAL A 150 -3.53 7.73 8.56
C VAL A 150 -3.83 9.07 7.90
N VAL A 151 -3.19 9.33 6.76
CA VAL A 151 -3.32 10.58 6.01
C VAL A 151 -4.27 10.36 4.84
N LEU A 152 -5.33 11.16 4.76
CA LEU A 152 -6.37 11.03 3.75
C LEU A 152 -6.16 12.07 2.65
N HIS A 153 -5.91 11.61 1.42
CA HIS A 153 -5.62 12.46 0.26
C HIS A 153 -6.78 12.48 -0.73
N GLY A 154 -7.19 13.68 -1.14
CA GLY A 154 -8.21 13.93 -2.16
C GLY A 154 -9.54 14.44 -1.61
N GLU A 155 -10.18 15.31 -2.38
CA GLU A 155 -11.37 16.08 -1.95
C GLU A 155 -12.57 15.20 -1.58
N SER A 156 -12.73 14.04 -2.21
CA SER A 156 -13.86 13.15 -1.94
C SER A 156 -13.86 12.57 -0.53
N TRP A 157 -12.74 12.64 0.21
CA TRP A 157 -12.72 12.28 1.63
C TRP A 157 -13.61 13.20 2.45
N LYS A 158 -13.81 14.48 2.06
CA LYS A 158 -14.71 15.39 2.79
C LYS A 158 -16.14 14.83 2.89
N VAL A 159 -16.63 14.22 1.80
CA VAL A 159 -17.96 13.59 1.77
C VAL A 159 -18.00 12.34 2.65
N ILE A 160 -16.95 11.51 2.60
CA ILE A 160 -16.86 10.28 3.40
C ILE A 160 -16.77 10.62 4.90
N LEU A 161 -15.98 11.62 5.26
CA LEU A 161 -15.76 12.05 6.64
C LEU A 161 -17.00 12.70 7.28
N GLN A 162 -17.90 13.26 6.47
CA GLN A 162 -19.17 13.83 6.94
C GLN A 162 -20.28 12.77 7.11
N ASP A 163 -20.08 11.56 6.59
CA ASP A 163 -21.07 10.49 6.70
C ASP A 163 -21.07 9.90 8.12
N PRO A 164 -22.24 9.76 8.78
CA PRO A 164 -22.34 9.21 10.14
C PRO A 164 -21.71 7.81 10.29
N ARG A 165 -21.63 7.03 9.22
CA ARG A 165 -20.99 5.70 9.22
C ARG A 165 -19.48 5.75 9.41
N PHE A 166 -18.83 6.91 9.21
CA PHE A 166 -17.40 7.07 9.49
C PHE A 166 -17.12 7.30 10.97
N LEU A 167 -18.11 7.72 11.77
CA LEU A 167 -17.90 8.03 13.19
C LEU A 167 -17.34 6.86 14.01
N PRO A 168 -17.84 5.61 13.87
CA PRO A 168 -17.26 4.46 14.57
C PRO A 168 -15.83 4.18 14.14
N ILE A 169 -15.54 4.30 12.85
CA ILE A 169 -14.20 4.10 12.26
C ILE A 169 -13.20 5.12 12.83
N HIS A 170 -13.58 6.39 12.83
CA HIS A 170 -12.77 7.47 13.38
C HIS A 170 -12.49 7.26 14.88
N LYS A 171 -13.52 6.86 15.65
CA LYS A 171 -13.37 6.53 17.07
C LYS A 171 -12.38 5.38 17.26
N GLN A 172 -12.50 4.30 16.48
CA GLN A 172 -11.61 3.14 16.57
C GLN A 172 -10.13 3.50 16.36
N ILE A 173 -9.83 4.31 15.35
CA ILE A 173 -8.45 4.74 15.06
C ILE A 173 -7.94 5.65 16.17
N ARG A 174 -8.75 6.61 16.61
CA ARG A 174 -8.33 7.57 17.65
C ARG A 174 -8.10 6.90 19.00
N ASP A 175 -8.95 5.94 19.37
CA ASP A 175 -8.85 5.24 20.65
C ASP A 175 -7.59 4.33 20.70
N ARG A 176 -6.97 4.03 19.54
CA ARG A 176 -5.68 3.32 19.46
C ARG A 176 -4.48 4.20 19.83
N GLY A 177 -4.58 5.52 19.69
CA GLY A 177 -3.47 6.48 19.82
C GLY A 177 -2.91 6.93 18.49
#